data_AF-T1EWP1-F1
#
_entry.id   AF-T1EWP1-F1
#
_cell.length_a   1.000
_cell.length_b   1.000
_cell.length_c   1.000
_cell.angle_alpha   90.00
_cell.angle_beta   90.00
_cell.angle_gamma   90.00
#
_symmetry.space_group_name_H-M   'P 1'
#
loop_
_entity.id
_entity.type
_entity.pdbx_description
1 polymer ?
#
loop_
_entity_poly.entity_id
_entity_poly.type
_entity_poly.pdbx_seq_one_letter_code
_entity_poly.pdbx_strand_id
1 'polypeptide(L)'
;MRQLTSSTHLPTSKGWTAGLTGGATIWSDQWAAYNNIMAATGLAHQTVNHSISFVAPNGVHTNRIKNLWRCAKHKIKRMNATCNDHMSSYLDEFLWQRSVRNRDDRFQKALELIRTHYPV
;
A
#
# COMPACT_ATOMS: atom_id res chain seq x y z
N MET A 1 20.45 7.75 0.79
CA MET A 1 21.35 6.80 1.49
C MET A 1 20.54 6.04 2.53
N ARG A 2 20.14 4.80 2.19
CA ARG A 2 20.01 3.60 3.03
C ARG A 2 19.54 2.52 2.05
N GLN A 3 20.46 1.63 1.72
CA GLN A 3 20.22 0.41 0.96
C GLN A 3 19.37 -0.51 1.85
N LEU A 4 18.32 -1.11 1.31
CA LEU A 4 17.62 -2.23 1.93
C LEU A 4 17.94 -3.46 1.08
N THR A 5 18.74 -4.36 1.65
CA THR A 5 19.02 -5.68 1.09
C THR A 5 17.94 -6.67 1.54
N SER A 6 17.42 -7.39 0.53
CA SER A 6 16.83 -8.74 0.53
C SER A 6 15.93 -9.20 1.68
N SER A 7 14.62 -9.18 1.44
CA SER A 7 13.77 -10.39 1.43
C SER A 7 12.38 -9.98 0.93
N THR A 8 12.04 -10.40 -0.29
CA THR A 8 10.75 -10.09 -0.92
C THR A 8 9.67 -10.97 -0.32
N HIS A 9 9.23 -10.68 0.90
CA HIS A 9 7.92 -11.12 1.36
C HIS A 9 6.89 -10.18 0.74
N LEU A 10 6.06 -10.70 -0.17
CA LEU A 10 4.85 -9.99 -0.59
C LEU A 10 4.02 -9.72 0.69
N PRO A 11 3.66 -8.46 0.99
CA PRO A 11 2.93 -8.15 2.20
C PRO A 11 1.50 -8.68 2.07
N THR A 12 1.27 -9.92 2.52
CA THR A 12 -0.07 -10.41 2.80
C THR A 12 -0.73 -9.51 3.86
N SER A 13 -2.06 -9.40 3.80
CA SER A 13 -2.93 -8.47 4.54
C SER A 13 -2.80 -8.43 6.08
N LYS A 14 -1.92 -9.22 6.70
CA LYS A 14 -1.77 -9.36 8.16
C LYS A 14 -0.50 -8.76 8.79
N GLY A 15 0.24 -7.86 8.13
CA GLY A 15 1.55 -7.41 8.67
C GLY A 15 1.98 -5.96 8.44
N TRP A 16 1.08 -5.02 8.13
CA TRP A 16 1.48 -3.67 7.70
C TRP A 16 2.16 -2.81 8.77
N THR A 17 2.01 -3.14 10.06
CA THR A 17 2.63 -2.41 11.18
C THR A 17 3.98 -2.99 11.61
N ALA A 18 4.34 -4.20 11.15
CA ALA A 18 5.55 -4.90 11.59
C ALA A 18 6.87 -4.18 11.25
N GLY A 19 6.83 -3.23 10.30
CA GLY A 19 7.99 -2.39 9.92
C GLY A 19 7.94 -0.95 10.43
N LEU A 20 6.93 -0.55 11.21
CA LEU A 20 6.82 0.81 11.73
C LEU A 20 7.51 0.90 13.09
N THR A 21 8.53 1.76 13.18
CA THR A 21 9.24 2.02 14.44
C THR A 21 8.36 2.77 15.44
N GLY A 22 8.54 2.52 16.74
CA GLY A 22 7.92 3.33 17.79
C GLY A 22 8.17 4.82 17.55
N GLY A 23 7.09 5.61 17.45
CA GLY A 23 7.12 7.03 17.11
C GLY A 23 6.52 7.40 15.75
N ALA A 24 6.09 6.43 14.93
CA ALA A 24 5.34 6.72 13.72
C ALA A 24 3.91 7.21 14.02
N THR A 25 3.43 8.18 13.22
CA THR A 25 2.06 8.70 13.28
C THR A 25 1.29 8.30 12.02
N ILE A 26 0.13 7.66 12.20
CA ILE A 26 -0.82 7.37 11.13
C ILE A 26 -1.65 8.64 10.86
N TRP A 27 -1.78 9.00 9.58
CA TRP A 27 -2.65 10.08 9.12
C TRP A 27 -3.78 9.54 8.25
N SER A 28 -5.03 9.86 8.59
CA SER A 28 -6.22 9.52 7.80
C SER A 28 -7.10 10.74 7.53
N ASP A 29 -8.19 10.53 6.80
CA ASP A 29 -9.33 11.45 6.86
C ASP A 29 -10.14 11.24 8.16
N GLN A 30 -11.28 11.92 8.29
CA GLN A 30 -12.15 11.87 9.47
C GLN A 30 -13.31 10.87 9.34
N TRP A 31 -13.16 9.82 8.52
CA TRP A 31 -14.17 8.78 8.47
C TRP A 31 -14.23 8.00 9.78
N ALA A 32 -15.44 7.81 10.34
CA ALA A 32 -15.65 7.24 11.66
C ALA A 32 -15.04 5.84 11.87
N ALA A 33 -14.89 5.05 10.82
CA ALA A 33 -14.24 3.74 10.89
C ALA A 33 -12.76 3.81 11.33
N TYR A 34 -12.13 4.98 11.21
CA TYR A 34 -10.74 5.19 11.60
C TYR A 34 -10.54 5.59 13.07
N ASN A 35 -11.62 5.82 13.83
CA ASN A 35 -11.53 6.26 15.23
C ASN A 35 -10.79 5.26 16.14
N ASN A 36 -10.77 3.96 15.78
CA ASN A 36 -10.14 2.91 16.57
C ASN A 36 -8.67 2.63 16.19
N ILE A 37 -8.06 3.38 15.28
CA ILE A 37 -6.71 3.10 14.77
C ILE A 37 -5.67 3.08 15.91
N MET A 38 -5.71 4.06 16.80
CA MET A 38 -4.74 4.16 17.90
C MET A 38 -4.82 2.93 18.83
N ALA A 39 -6.03 2.53 19.23
CA ALA A 39 -6.20 1.37 20.09
C ALA A 39 -5.90 0.04 19.38
N ALA A 40 -6.17 -0.07 18.08
CA ALA A 40 -5.88 -1.28 17.29
C ALA A 40 -4.39 -1.46 16.96
N THR A 41 -3.61 -0.37 16.90
CA THR A 41 -2.21 -0.40 16.41
C THR A 41 -1.17 0.03 17.43
N GLY A 42 -1.57 0.73 18.50
CA GLY A 42 -0.66 1.38 19.44
C GLY A 42 0.07 2.60 18.86
N LEU A 43 -0.24 3.01 17.62
CA LEU A 43 0.41 4.13 16.94
C LEU A 43 -0.38 5.42 17.12
N ALA A 44 0.32 6.55 17.21
CA ALA A 44 -0.32 7.86 17.23
C ALA A 44 -1.16 8.04 15.96
N HIS A 45 -2.39 8.56 16.11
CA HIS A 45 -3.31 8.76 15.00
C HIS A 45 -3.70 10.24 14.93
N GLN A 46 -3.58 10.80 13.73
CA GLN A 46 -3.94 12.17 13.40
C GLN A 46 -4.84 12.18 12.16
N THR A 47 -5.61 13.25 11.99
CA THR A 47 -6.59 13.33 10.90
C THR A 47 -6.44 14.62 10.10
N VAL A 48 -6.84 14.57 8.84
CA VAL A 48 -7.01 15.77 7.98
C VAL A 48 -8.51 15.99 7.79
N ASN A 49 -9.02 17.14 8.24
CA ASN A 49 -10.41 17.52 8.05
C ASN A 49 -10.64 18.04 6.61
N HIS A 50 -11.11 17.16 5.72
CA HIS A 50 -11.39 17.50 4.32
C HIS A 50 -12.59 18.41 4.10
N SER A 51 -13.40 18.70 5.13
CA SER A 51 -14.44 19.74 5.06
C SER A 51 -13.86 21.15 5.22
N ILE A 52 -12.65 21.27 5.76
CA ILE A 52 -11.97 22.56 5.97
C ILE A 52 -10.82 22.73 4.98
N SER A 53 -9.94 21.74 4.85
CA SER A 53 -8.75 21.80 4.00
C SER A 53 -8.30 20.42 3.54
N PHE A 54 -7.69 20.35 2.36
CA PHE A 54 -7.04 19.14 1.85
C PHE A 54 -5.65 18.88 2.44
N VAL A 55 -5.11 19.84 3.19
CA VAL A 55 -3.79 19.82 3.82
C VAL A 55 -3.96 20.22 5.30
N ALA A 56 -3.39 19.44 6.21
CA ALA A 56 -3.38 19.77 7.64
C ALA A 56 -2.54 21.03 7.92
N PRO A 57 -2.72 21.70 9.07
CA PRO A 57 -1.96 22.91 9.41
C PRO A 57 -0.45 22.74 9.39
N ASN A 58 0.05 21.53 9.67
CA ASN A 58 1.47 21.17 9.61
C ASN A 58 1.95 20.73 8.22
N GLY A 59 1.15 20.95 7.17
CA GLY A 59 1.48 20.60 5.79
C GLY A 59 1.22 19.15 5.39
N VAL A 60 0.78 18.28 6.31
CA VAL A 60 0.53 16.87 5.98
C VAL A 60 -0.72 16.72 5.13
N HIS A 61 -0.66 15.89 4.09
CA HIS A 61 -1.80 15.60 3.23
C HIS A 61 -1.91 14.10 2.89
N THR A 62 -3.13 13.64 2.63
CA THR A 62 -3.42 12.25 2.24
C THR A 62 -3.41 12.02 0.71
N ASN A 63 -2.93 12.98 -0.08
CA ASN A 63 -3.05 12.95 -1.55
C ASN A 63 -2.34 11.76 -2.21
N ARG A 64 -1.16 11.39 -1.70
CA ARG A 64 -0.38 10.28 -2.26
C ARG A 64 -1.12 8.95 -2.14
N ILE A 65 -1.71 8.67 -0.98
CA ILE A 65 -2.49 7.44 -0.76
C ILE A 65 -3.80 7.47 -1.55
N LYS A 66 -4.49 8.63 -1.63
CA LYS A 66 -5.67 8.81 -2.48
C LYS A 66 -5.37 8.53 -3.96
N ASN A 67 -4.26 9.03 -4.48
CA ASN A 67 -3.85 8.78 -5.86
C ASN A 67 -3.45 7.32 -6.09
N LEU A 68 -2.78 6.67 -5.12
CA LEU A 68 -2.45 5.25 -5.20
C LEU A 68 -3.72 4.40 -5.37
N TRP A 69 -4.73 4.63 -4.53
CA TRP A 69 -6.02 3.96 -4.63
C TRP A 69 -6.76 4.25 -5.94
N ARG A 70 -6.68 5.50 -6.45
CA ARG A 70 -7.22 5.85 -7.76
C ARG A 70 -6.58 5.00 -8.87
N CYS A 71 -5.25 4.87 -8.87
CA CYS A 71 -4.53 4.05 -9.86
C CYS A 71 -4.90 2.55 -9.75
N ALA A 72 -4.97 2.00 -8.53
CA ALA A 72 -5.35 0.60 -8.30
C ALA A 72 -6.76 0.32 -8.84
N LYS A 73 -7.74 1.14 -8.44
CA LYS A 73 -9.13 1.03 -8.91
C LYS A 73 -9.22 1.19 -10.43
N HIS A 74 -8.46 2.10 -11.02
CA HIS A 74 -8.47 2.30 -12.47
C HIS A 74 -7.95 1.08 -13.23
N LYS A 75 -6.86 0.43 -12.76
CA LYS A 75 -6.37 -0.83 -13.35
C LYS A 75 -7.46 -1.90 -13.36
N ILE A 76 -8.10 -2.12 -12.21
CA ILE A 76 -9.16 -3.13 -12.04
C ILE A 76 -10.37 -2.83 -12.93
N LYS A 77 -10.81 -1.57 -12.98
CA LYS A 77 -11.91 -1.15 -13.86
C LYS A 77 -11.62 -1.38 -15.34
N ARG A 78 -10.38 -1.16 -15.79
CA ARG A 78 -9.97 -1.42 -17.19
C ARG A 78 -9.99 -2.90 -17.58
N MET A 79 -10.02 -3.80 -16.60
CA MET A 79 -10.14 -5.26 -16.82
C MET A 79 -11.59 -5.73 -16.72
N ASN A 80 -12.57 -4.82 -16.80
CA ASN A 80 -14.01 -5.09 -16.60
C ASN A 80 -14.34 -5.63 -15.19
N ALA A 81 -13.65 -5.11 -14.18
CA ALA A 81 -13.76 -5.52 -12.79
C ALA A 81 -13.36 -6.98 -12.55
N THR A 82 -13.60 -7.48 -11.35
CA THR A 82 -13.25 -8.85 -10.94
C THR A 82 -14.12 -9.28 -9.76
N CYS A 83 -14.17 -10.58 -9.46
CA CYS A 83 -14.81 -11.09 -8.25
C CYS A 83 -13.92 -10.88 -7.01
N ASN A 84 -14.52 -10.99 -5.82
CA ASN A 84 -13.81 -10.77 -4.57
C ASN A 84 -12.63 -11.75 -4.36
N ASP A 85 -12.75 -12.98 -4.85
CA ASP A 85 -11.73 -14.03 -4.67
C ASP A 85 -10.40 -13.70 -5.35
N HIS A 86 -10.43 -12.91 -6.43
CA HIS A 86 -9.23 -12.47 -7.14
C HIS A 86 -8.77 -11.06 -6.75
N MET A 87 -9.54 -10.33 -5.93
CA MET A 87 -9.21 -8.96 -5.58
C MET A 87 -7.82 -8.84 -4.93
N SER A 88 -7.48 -9.76 -4.03
CA SER A 88 -6.17 -9.75 -3.36
C SER A 88 -5.03 -9.92 -4.36
N SER A 89 -5.11 -10.90 -5.27
CA SER A 89 -4.04 -11.16 -6.24
C SER A 89 -3.84 -9.99 -7.20
N TYR A 90 -4.92 -9.29 -7.61
CA TYR A 90 -4.79 -8.08 -8.42
C TYR A 90 -4.15 -6.90 -7.68
N LEU A 91 -4.41 -6.76 -6.38
CA LEU A 91 -3.76 -5.75 -5.55
C LEU A 91 -2.28 -6.08 -5.34
N ASP A 92 -1.95 -7.35 -5.08
CA ASP A 92 -0.57 -7.83 -4.95
C ASP A 92 0.21 -7.59 -6.24
N GLU A 93 -0.35 -7.97 -7.39
CA GLU A 93 0.21 -7.71 -8.70
C GLU A 93 0.38 -6.20 -8.96
N PHE A 94 -0.61 -5.38 -8.61
CA PHE A 94 -0.52 -3.92 -8.74
C PHE A 94 0.61 -3.33 -7.90
N LEU A 95 0.77 -3.78 -6.66
CA LEU A 95 1.83 -3.34 -5.76
C LEU A 95 3.21 -3.79 -6.27
N TRP A 96 3.34 -5.06 -6.69
CA TRP A 96 4.57 -5.59 -7.27
C TRP A 96 4.98 -4.84 -8.54
N GLN A 97 4.04 -4.58 -9.46
CA GLN A 97 4.34 -3.79 -10.66
C GLN A 97 4.86 -2.39 -10.33
N ARG A 98 4.42 -1.78 -9.21
CA ARG A 98 4.88 -0.46 -8.77
C ARG A 98 6.20 -0.50 -8.00
N SER A 99 6.54 -1.62 -7.36
CA SER A 99 7.86 -1.79 -6.72
C SER A 99 8.98 -1.99 -7.75
N VAL A 100 8.64 -2.51 -8.94
CA VAL A 100 9.57 -2.58 -10.06
C VAL A 100 9.63 -1.25 -10.81
N ARG A 101 10.76 -0.52 -10.68
CA ARG A 101 10.95 0.82 -11.24
C ARG A 101 10.92 0.86 -12.76
N ASN A 102 11.63 -0.06 -13.41
CA ASN A 102 11.68 -0.15 -14.87
C ASN A 102 10.65 -1.16 -15.38
N ARG A 103 9.81 -0.78 -16.35
CA ARG A 103 8.76 -1.67 -16.85
C ARG A 103 9.32 -2.87 -17.62
N ASP A 104 10.43 -2.68 -18.31
CA ASP A 104 11.03 -3.71 -19.16
C ASP A 104 11.61 -4.86 -18.32
N ASP A 105 12.01 -4.58 -17.07
CA ASP A 105 12.54 -5.57 -16.14
C ASP A 105 11.44 -6.50 -15.57
N ARG A 106 10.16 -6.13 -15.68
CA ARG A 106 9.07 -6.82 -14.98
C ARG A 106 8.96 -8.29 -15.37
N PHE A 107 9.13 -8.59 -16.65
CA PHE A 107 9.07 -9.98 -17.13
C PHE A 107 10.18 -10.82 -16.49
N GLN A 108 11.43 -10.34 -16.54
CA GLN A 108 12.56 -11.04 -15.93
C GLN A 108 12.38 -11.19 -14.42
N LYS A 109 11.90 -10.14 -13.73
CA LYS A 109 11.60 -10.22 -12.29
C LYS A 109 10.46 -11.18 -11.94
N ALA A 110 9.50 -11.36 -12.82
CA ALA A 110 8.46 -12.37 -12.63
C ALA A 110 9.05 -13.78 -12.72
N LEU A 111 9.96 -14.04 -13.67
CA LEU A 111 10.68 -15.31 -13.78
C LEU A 111 11.54 -15.58 -12.54
N GLU A 112 12.23 -14.57 -12.03
CA GLU A 112 13.00 -14.67 -10.77
C GLU A 112 12.12 -15.06 -9.58
N LEU A 113 10.92 -14.48 -9.46
CA LEU A 113 9.96 -14.84 -8.42
C LEU A 113 9.47 -16.28 -8.57
N ILE A 114 9.11 -16.71 -9.79
CA ILE A 114 8.68 -18.09 -10.06
C ILE A 114 9.79 -19.07 -9.66
N ARG A 115 11.02 -18.82 -10.11
CA ARG A 115 12.19 -19.66 -9.77
C ARG A 115 12.42 -19.76 -8.26
N THR A 116 12.20 -18.66 -7.54
CA THR A 116 12.44 -18.58 -6.09
C THR A 116 11.37 -19.33 -5.29
N HIS A 117 10.10 -19.27 -5.72
CA HIS A 117 8.97 -19.81 -4.96
C HIS A 117 8.48 -21.18 -5.44
N TYR A 118 8.85 -21.58 -6.66
CA TYR A 118 8.51 -22.86 -7.26
C TYR A 118 9.77 -23.52 -7.82
N PRO A 119 10.74 -23.91 -6.95
CA PRO A 119 11.91 -24.66 -7.39
C PRO A 119 11.49 -26.03 -7.93
N VAL A 120 12.18 -26.49 -8.97
CA VAL A 120 12.03 -27.82 -9.57
C VAL A 120 12.92 -28.81 -8.85
#